data_AF-A0A956TXQ8-F1
#
_entry.id   AF-A0A956TXQ8-F1
#
_cell.length_a   1.000
_cell.length_b   1.000
_cell.length_c   1.000
_cell.angle_alpha   90.00
_cell.angle_beta   90.00
_cell.angle_gamma   90.00
#
_symmetry.space_group_name_H-M   'P 1'
#
loop_
_entity.id
_entity.type
_entity.pdbx_description
1 polymer ?
#
loop_
_entity_poly.entity_id
_entity_poly.type
_entity_poly.pdbx_seq_one_letter_code
_entity_poly.pdbx_strand_id
1 'polypeptide(L)' 'MHLTQFGTFDAVYNRGYDGWAPLNEFTQSCTMGIGTFHALNGELVAFDNQYFHCTQGVCRPAQQTD' A
#
# COMPACT_ATOMS: atom_id res chain seq x y z
N MET A 1 9.02 -18.56 -1.12
CA MET A 1 8.41 -17.31 -1.62
C MET A 1 7.05 -17.20 -0.96
N HIS A 2 6.81 -16.15 -0.20
CA HIS A 2 5.55 -15.93 0.51
C HIS A 2 4.89 -14.69 -0.10
N LEU A 3 3.61 -14.79 -0.44
CA LEU A 3 2.81 -13.68 -0.94
C LEU A 3 1.81 -13.28 0.14
N THR A 4 1.88 -12.03 0.57
CA THR A 4 0.90 -11.43 1.47
C THR A 4 0.01 -10.50 0.65
N GLN A 5 -1.30 -10.71 0.70
CA GLN A 5 -2.30 -9.88 0.03
C GLN A 5 -3.25 -9.31 1.08
N PHE A 6 -3.45 -7.99 1.05
CA PHE A 6 -4.47 -7.31 1.86
C PHE A 6 -5.65 -6.94 0.96
N GLY A 7 -6.86 -7.31 1.39
CA GLY A 7 -8.08 -7.10 0.60
C GLY A 7 -8.10 -7.88 -0.72
N THR A 8 -9.01 -7.50 -1.61
CA THR A 8 -9.13 -8.04 -2.97
C THR A 8 -9.30 -6.92 -3.98
N PHE A 9 -8.89 -7.16 -5.22
CA PHE A 9 -9.16 -6.21 -6.30
C PHE A 9 -10.67 -5.97 -6.48
N ASP A 10 -11.51 -7.01 -6.31
CA ASP A 10 -12.97 -6.87 -6.40
C ASP A 10 -13.52 -5.89 -5.37
N ALA A 11 -12.99 -5.84 -4.15
CA ALA A 11 -13.42 -4.86 -3.15
C ALA A 11 -13.11 -3.43 -3.60
N VAL A 12 -11.90 -3.19 -4.12
CA VAL A 12 -11.50 -1.91 -4.69
C VAL A 12 -12.36 -1.55 -5.89
N TYR A 13 -12.54 -2.49 -6.83
CA TYR A 13 -13.39 -2.31 -8.01
C TYR A 13 -14.83 -1.93 -7.65
N ASN A 14 -15.35 -2.48 -6.55
CA ASN A 14 -16.67 -2.16 -5.99
C ASN A 14 -16.67 -0.97 -5.02
N ARG A 15 -15.66 -0.09 -5.10
CA ARG A 15 -15.55 1.17 -4.35
C ARG A 15 -15.34 1.03 -2.84
N GLY A 16 -14.84 -0.12 -2.37
CA GLY A 16 -14.41 -0.34 -0.99
C GLY A 16 -13.04 0.30 -0.72
N TYR A 17 -12.99 1.63 -0.64
CA TYR A 17 -11.73 2.38 -0.51
C TYR A 17 -11.32 2.71 0.92
N ASP A 18 -12.13 2.33 1.91
CA ASP A 18 -11.79 2.53 3.30
C ASP A 18 -10.69 1.56 3.71
N GLY A 19 -9.46 2.09 3.85
CA GLY A 19 -8.32 1.37 4.38
C GLY A 19 -8.58 0.87 5.81
N TRP A 20 -8.21 -0.38 6.07
CA TRP A 20 -8.35 -1.05 7.37
C TRP A 20 -7.05 -1.69 7.88
N ALA A 21 -6.07 -1.88 6.99
CA ALA A 21 -4.76 -2.43 7.31
C ALA A 21 -3.74 -1.28 7.43
N PRO A 22 -3.18 -1.02 8.63
CA PRO A 22 -2.17 0.01 8.80
C PRO A 22 -0.82 -0.41 8.19
N LEU A 23 -0.01 0.57 7.78
CA LEU A 23 1.27 0.33 7.09
C LEU A 23 2.26 -0.55 7.89
N ASN A 24 2.19 -0.55 9.22
CA ASN A 24 3.06 -1.35 10.08
C ASN A 24 2.67 -2.84 10.15
N GLU A 25 1.50 -3.23 9.65
CA GLU A 25 1.11 -4.64 9.49
C GLU A 25 1.75 -5.28 8.25
N PHE A 26 2.23 -4.47 7.31
CA PHE A 26 3.05 -4.96 6.21
C PHE A 26 4.39 -5.42 6.81
N THR A 27 4.66 -6.72 6.74
CA THR A 27 5.83 -7.34 7.37
C THR A 27 7.10 -6.60 6.96
N GLN A 28 8.03 -6.37 7.90
CA GLN A 28 9.34 -5.77 7.63
C GLN A 28 10.21 -6.56 6.64
N SER A 29 9.74 -7.73 6.17
CA SER A 29 10.37 -8.59 5.17
C SER A 29 9.79 -8.45 3.76
N CYS A 30 8.97 -7.43 3.48
CA CYS A 30 8.50 -7.16 2.12
C CYS A 30 9.62 -6.52 1.28
N THR A 31 10.25 -7.33 0.43
CA THR A 31 11.29 -6.84 -0.49
C THR A 31 10.71 -6.19 -1.75
N MET A 32 9.46 -6.51 -2.10
CA MET A 32 8.75 -5.95 -3.26
C MET A 32 7.23 -6.04 -3.07
N GLY A 33 6.50 -4.97 -3.39
CA GLY A 33 5.05 -4.95 -3.32
C GLY A 33 4.42 -3.71 -3.96
N ILE A 34 3.11 -3.76 -4.19
CA ILE A 34 2.30 -2.66 -4.75
C ILE A 34 0.95 -2.58 -4.03
N GLY A 35 0.29 -1.43 -4.10
CA GLY A 35 -1.06 -1.23 -3.57
C GLY A 35 -1.51 0.22 -3.68
N THR A 36 -2.54 0.58 -2.92
CA THR A 36 -3.09 1.95 -2.83
C THR A 36 -3.31 2.29 -1.35
N PHE A 37 -3.41 3.58 -1.03
CA PHE A 37 -3.79 4.05 0.30
C PHE A 37 -5.31 4.24 0.44
N HIS A 38 -5.74 4.59 1.65
CA HIS A 38 -7.12 4.92 1.96
C HIS A 38 -7.70 5.94 0.96
N ALA A 39 -8.97 5.76 0.57
CA ALA A 39 -9.68 6.61 -0.38
C ALA A 39 -9.06 6.72 -1.78
N LEU A 40 -8.25 5.74 -2.21
CA LEU A 40 -7.45 5.80 -3.45
C LEU A 40 -6.50 6.99 -3.49
N ASN A 41 -6.03 7.45 -2.33
CA ASN A 41 -5.08 8.55 -2.24
C ASN A 41 -3.68 8.06 -2.62
N GLY A 42 -3.41 7.94 -3.91
CA GLY A 42 -2.08 7.58 -4.41
C GLY A 42 -1.72 6.11 -4.28
N GLU A 43 -0.53 5.80 -4.80
CA GLU A 43 -0.04 4.43 -4.96
C GLU A 43 1.00 4.08 -3.90
N LEU A 44 0.88 2.88 -3.34
CA LEU A 44 1.90 2.24 -2.52
C LEU A 44 2.87 1.49 -3.43
N VAL A 45 4.16 1.79 -3.29
CA VAL A 45 5.25 1.02 -3.89
C VAL A 45 6.18 0.56 -2.79
N ALA A 46 6.46 -0.73 -2.71
CA ALA A 46 7.44 -1.30 -1.80
C ALA A 46 8.61 -1.91 -2.58
N PHE A 47 9.83 -1.54 -2.21
CA PHE A 47 11.07 -2.06 -2.80
C PHE A 47 12.21 -1.95 -1.79
N ASP A 48 13.09 -2.96 -1.72
CA ASP A 48 14.25 -3.01 -0.81
C ASP A 48 13.90 -2.69 0.66
N ASN A 49 12.80 -3.26 1.14
CA ASN A 49 12.26 -3.06 2.49
C ASN A 49 11.87 -1.60 2.82
N GLN A 50 11.68 -0.77 1.80
CA GLN A 50 11.18 0.60 1.93
C GLN A 50 9.79 0.72 1.28
N TYR A 51 8.95 1.55 1.87
CA TYR A 51 7.60 1.82 1.41
C TYR A 51 7.49 3.27 0.97
N PHE A 52 6.91 3.49 -0.20
CA PHE A 52 6.75 4.80 -0.82
C PHE A 52 5.28 5.08 -1.09
N HIS A 53 4.90 6.32 -0.82
CA HIS A 53 3.63 6.89 -1.21
C HIS A 53 3.86 7.80 -2.41
N CYS A 54 3.33 7.40 -3.56
CA CYS A 54 3.47 8.10 -4.83
C CYS A 54 2.17 8.82 -5.20
N THR A 55 2.21 10.16 -5.25
CA THR A 55 1.08 11.00 -5.67
C THR A 55 1.60 12.17 -6.50
N GLN A 56 0.80 12.62 -7.47
CA GLN A 56 1.10 13.83 -8.26
C GLN A 56 2.51 13.88 -8.86
N GLY A 57 3.03 12.72 -9.28
CA GLY A 57 4.36 12.61 -9.89
C GLY A 57 5.54 12.63 -8.89
N VAL A 58 5.28 12.56 -7.59
CA VAL A 58 6.31 12.53 -6.53
C VAL A 58 6.12 11.29 -5.68
N CYS A 59 7.22 10.61 -5.36
CA CYS A 59 7.25 9.49 -4.40
C CYS A 59 8.01 9.91 -3.15
N ARG A 60 7.41 9.72 -1.98
CA ARG A 60 8.02 10.00 -0.68
C ARG A 60 7.94 8.78 0.23
N PRO A 61 8.75 8.68 1.30
CA PRO A 61 8.57 7.63 2.29
C PRO A 61 7.14 7.62 2.82
N ALA A 62 6.50 6.45 2.78
CA ALA A 62 5.16 6.26 3.31
C ALA A 62 5.17 6.44 4.84
N GLN A 63 4.13 7.08 5.36
CA GLN A 63 3.90 7.35 6.76
C GLN A 63 2.71 6.53 7.25
N GLN A 64 2.63 6.27 8.54
CA GLN A 64 1.50 5.51 9.11
C GLN A 64 0.15 6.26 9.00
N THR A 65 0.19 7.56 8.75
CA THR A 65 -0.97 8.43 8.57
C THR A 65 -1.41 8.59 7.11
N ASP A 66 -0.71 7.93 6.17
CA ASP A 66 -1.09 7.89 4.76
C ASP A 66 -2.25 6.92 4.52
#